data_AF-X7RW79-F1
#
_entry.id   AF-X7RW79-F1
#
_cell.length_a   1.000
_cell.length_b   1.000
_cell.length_c   1.000
_cell.angle_alpha   90.00
_cell.angle_beta   90.00
_cell.angle_gamma   90.00
#
_symmetry.space_group_name_H-M   'P 1'
#
loop_
_entity.id
_entity.type
_entity.pdbx_description
1 polymer ?
#
loop_
_entity_poly.entity_id
_entity_poly.type
_entity_poly.pdbx_seq_one_letter_code
_entity_poly.pdbx_strand_id
1 'polypeptide(L)'
;MLEILGKSLNGILLGTKRNEIGEEILNNPGYFLEFDRKNKVQSEASLITISVLDRKEFSLNGKIINFKNLSKFIKSEKNITEQEDDGYSYIFPEYNLVLYVDYIEQNFMQILIYDDSLKGLYEG
;
A
#
# COMPACT_ATOMS: atom_id res chain seq x y z
N MET A 1 -13.32 5.75 5.46
CA MET A 1 -12.25 4.92 6.03
C MET A 1 -11.47 4.34 4.87
N LEU A 2 -10.14 4.28 4.94
CA LEU A 2 -9.35 3.60 3.91
C LEU A 2 -9.60 2.09 4.00
N GLU A 3 -9.85 1.44 2.88
CA GLU A 3 -10.10 0.00 2.81
C GLU A 3 -9.15 -0.68 1.83
N ILE A 4 -8.51 -1.75 2.28
CA ILE A 4 -7.71 -2.64 1.47
C ILE A 4 -8.42 -3.99 1.43
N LEU A 5 -8.74 -4.45 0.23
CA LEU A 5 -9.37 -5.74 0.00
C LEU A 5 -8.61 -6.47 -1.11
N GLY A 6 -7.85 -7.51 -0.74
CA GLY A 6 -6.92 -8.17 -1.65
C GLY A 6 -5.96 -7.17 -2.29
N LYS A 7 -5.96 -7.10 -3.62
CA LYS A 7 -5.08 -6.22 -4.43
C LYS A 7 -5.66 -4.82 -4.70
N SER A 8 -6.67 -4.41 -3.92
CA SER A 8 -7.35 -3.13 -4.14
C SER A 8 -7.28 -2.22 -2.92
N LEU A 9 -7.25 -0.92 -3.15
CA LEU A 9 -7.31 0.14 -2.14
C LEU A 9 -8.45 1.10 -2.51
N ASN A 10 -9.47 1.21 -1.65
CA ASN A 10 -10.74 1.90 -1.92
C ASN A 10 -11.36 1.54 -3.29
N GLY A 11 -11.24 0.28 -3.70
CA GLY A 11 -11.73 -0.22 -4.99
C GLY A 11 -10.80 0.07 -6.19
N ILE A 12 -9.71 0.82 -6.01
CA ILE A 12 -8.68 1.00 -7.03
C ILE A 12 -7.84 -0.28 -7.07
N LEU A 13 -7.85 -0.99 -8.19
CA LEU A 13 -7.24 -2.31 -8.33
C LEU A 13 -5.82 -2.21 -8.94
N LEU A 14 -4.85 -2.87 -8.30
CA LEU A 14 -3.52 -3.05 -8.88
C LEU A 14 -3.59 -3.86 -10.17
N GLY A 15 -2.73 -3.54 -11.14
CA GLY A 15 -2.69 -4.13 -12.47
C GLY A 15 -3.60 -3.46 -13.50
N THR A 16 -4.59 -2.67 -13.08
CA THR A 16 -5.45 -1.89 -13.98
C THR A 16 -4.61 -0.93 -14.83
N LYS A 17 -4.94 -0.83 -16.13
CA LYS A 17 -4.20 0.06 -17.03
C LYS A 17 -4.55 1.51 -16.75
N ARG A 18 -3.59 2.41 -16.96
CA ARG A 18 -3.79 3.84 -16.73
C ARG A 18 -5.01 4.42 -17.44
N ASN A 19 -5.28 4.03 -18.69
CA ASN A 19 -6.42 4.49 -19.47
C ASN A 19 -7.78 3.92 -19.04
N GLU A 20 -7.80 2.93 -18.15
CA GLU A 20 -9.02 2.34 -17.58
C GLU A 20 -9.38 3.01 -16.24
N ILE A 21 -8.49 3.84 -15.69
CA ILE A 21 -8.71 4.57 -14.44
C ILE A 21 -9.31 5.93 -14.77
N GLY A 22 -10.39 6.30 -14.08
CA GLY A 22 -11.05 7.59 -14.24
C GLY A 22 -10.12 8.76 -13.88
N GLU A 23 -10.23 9.87 -14.62
CA GLU A 23 -9.46 11.10 -14.39
C GLU A 23 -9.65 11.66 -12.97
N GLU A 24 -10.81 11.45 -12.36
CA GLU A 24 -11.10 11.83 -10.99
C GLU A 24 -10.22 11.10 -9.97
N ILE A 25 -9.84 9.85 -10.26
CA ILE A 25 -8.93 9.06 -9.42
C ILE A 25 -7.47 9.44 -9.75
N LEU A 26 -7.13 9.54 -11.04
CA LEU A 26 -5.78 9.89 -11.48
C LEU A 26 -5.30 11.26 -10.96
N ASN A 27 -6.23 12.21 -10.83
CA ASN A 27 -5.95 13.57 -10.36
C ASN A 27 -6.26 13.77 -8.87
N ASN A 28 -6.63 12.70 -8.15
CA ASN A 28 -6.93 12.81 -6.72
C ASN A 28 -5.62 12.91 -5.92
N PRO A 29 -5.37 14.04 -5.22
CA PRO A 29 -4.14 14.23 -4.46
C PRO A 29 -4.05 13.33 -3.22
N GLY A 30 -5.15 12.66 -2.85
CA GLY A 30 -5.18 11.71 -1.75
C GLY A 30 -4.56 10.35 -2.10
N TYR A 31 -4.29 10.08 -3.37
CA TYR A 31 -3.66 8.84 -3.84
C TYR A 31 -2.35 9.14 -4.56
N PHE A 32 -1.35 8.32 -4.28
CA PHE A 32 -0.10 8.28 -5.03
C PHE A 32 -0.10 6.98 -5.84
N LEU A 33 -0.19 7.13 -7.16
CA LEU A 33 -0.33 6.03 -8.10
C LEU A 33 0.96 5.91 -8.91
N GLU A 34 1.61 4.75 -8.85
CA GLU A 34 2.79 4.46 -9.67
C GLU A 34 2.45 3.43 -10.76
N PHE A 35 2.88 3.72 -11.98
CA PHE A 35 2.63 2.88 -13.15
C PHE A 35 3.93 2.27 -13.67
N ASP A 36 3.84 1.04 -14.18
CA ASP A 36 4.99 0.33 -14.73
C ASP A 36 5.56 1.05 -15.95
N ARG A 37 6.78 1.57 -15.78
CA ARG A 37 7.53 2.31 -16.79
C ARG A 37 8.08 1.43 -17.91
N LYS A 38 8.04 0.10 -17.79
CA LYS A 38 8.47 -0.83 -18.85
C LYS A 38 7.55 -0.79 -20.07
N ASN A 39 6.31 -0.31 -19.90
CA ASN A 39 5.36 -0.17 -21.01
C ASN A 39 5.77 0.97 -21.95
N LYS A 40 5.91 0.64 -23.24
CA LYS A 40 6.25 1.65 -24.27
C LYS A 40 5.14 2.70 -24.47
N VAL A 41 3.89 2.32 -24.15
CA VAL A 41 2.71 3.18 -24.25
C VAL A 41 2.26 3.54 -22.83
N GLN A 42 2.43 4.81 -22.44
CA GLN A 42 2.15 5.26 -21.07
C GLN A 42 0.67 5.06 -20.66
N SER A 43 -0.26 5.23 -21.60
CA SER A 43 -1.70 5.05 -21.33
C SER A 43 -2.06 3.59 -21.05
N GLU A 44 -1.24 2.63 -21.50
CA GLU A 44 -1.45 1.20 -21.25
C GLU A 44 -0.63 0.68 -20.06
N ALA A 45 0.12 1.56 -19.39
CA ALA A 45 0.92 1.16 -18.25
C ALA A 45 0.03 0.65 -17.11
N SER A 46 0.37 -0.53 -16.58
CA SER A 46 -0.32 -1.11 -15.43
C SER A 46 0.04 -0.37 -14.15
N LEU A 47 -0.96 -0.13 -13.30
CA LEU A 47 -0.79 0.39 -11.95
C LEU A 47 -0.08 -0.65 -11.08
N ILE A 48 1.09 -0.33 -10.54
CA ILE A 48 1.94 -1.25 -9.78
C ILE A 48 2.05 -0.90 -8.30
N THR A 49 1.80 0.35 -7.91
CA THR A 49 1.65 0.71 -6.51
C THR A 49 0.51 1.70 -6.32
N ILE A 50 -0.16 1.59 -5.17
CA ILE A 50 -1.11 2.59 -4.69
C ILE A 50 -0.71 2.90 -3.27
N SER A 51 -0.54 4.18 -2.95
CA SER A 51 -0.33 4.58 -1.56
C SER A 51 -1.12 5.81 -1.16
N VAL A 52 -1.36 5.90 0.14
CA VAL A 52 -1.99 7.05 0.79
C VAL A 52 -1.16 7.43 2.00
N LEU A 53 -1.13 8.74 2.28
CA LEU A 53 -0.36 9.29 3.39
C LEU A 53 -1.27 9.62 4.56
N ASP A 54 -0.67 9.72 5.74
CA ASP A 54 -1.26 10.29 6.96
C ASP A 54 -2.64 9.72 7.31
N ARG A 55 -2.64 8.49 7.81
CA ARG A 55 -3.83 7.81 8.30
C ARG A 55 -3.63 7.33 9.73
N LYS A 56 -4.66 7.52 10.56
CA LYS A 56 -4.70 6.94 11.91
C LYS A 56 -5.10 5.46 11.92
N GLU A 57 -5.86 5.04 10.90
CA GLU A 57 -6.35 3.67 10.77
C GLU A 57 -6.75 3.34 9.33
N PHE A 58 -6.85 2.05 9.04
CA PHE A 58 -7.37 1.50 7.80
C PHE A 58 -8.03 0.14 8.04
N SER A 59 -8.86 -0.31 7.09
CA SER A 59 -9.41 -1.65 7.05
C SER A 59 -8.55 -2.52 6.14
N LEU A 60 -8.13 -3.70 6.62
CA LEU A 60 -7.45 -4.72 5.84
C LEU A 60 -8.30 -5.99 5.85
N ASN A 61 -8.87 -6.35 4.70
CA ASN A 61 -9.78 -7.49 4.54
C ASN A 61 -10.90 -7.50 5.62
N GLY A 62 -11.47 -6.33 5.89
CA GLY A 62 -12.55 -6.14 6.88
C GLY A 62 -12.09 -6.01 8.34
N LYS A 63 -10.78 -6.09 8.62
CA LYS A 63 -10.24 -5.88 9.97
C LYS A 63 -9.66 -4.47 10.10
N ILE A 64 -10.08 -3.72 11.11
CA ILE A 64 -9.53 -2.39 11.38
C ILE A 64 -8.14 -2.52 12.00
N ILE A 65 -7.14 -1.88 11.40
CA ILE A 65 -5.76 -1.80 11.87
C ILE A 65 -5.46 -0.36 12.30
N ASN A 66 -4.94 -0.21 13.53
CA ASN A 66 -4.54 1.06 14.12
C ASN A 66 -3.49 0.86 15.22
N PHE A 67 -2.92 1.92 15.78
CA PHE A 67 -1.85 1.81 16.78
C PHE A 67 -2.25 1.10 18.08
N LYS A 68 -3.55 0.99 18.39
CA LYS A 68 -4.01 0.20 19.55
C LYS A 68 -3.83 -1.30 19.34
N ASN A 69 -3.84 -1.77 18.09
CA ASN A 69 -3.75 -3.19 17.75
C ASN A 69 -2.56 -3.55 16.84
N LEU A 70 -1.80 -2.58 16.35
CA LEU A 70 -0.68 -2.77 15.41
C LEU A 70 0.36 -3.76 15.94
N SER A 71 0.77 -3.64 17.21
CA SER A 71 1.76 -4.56 17.80
C SER A 71 1.27 -6.00 17.86
N LYS A 72 -0.03 -6.22 18.07
CA LYS A 72 -0.65 -7.55 18.04
C LYS A 72 -0.76 -8.07 16.61
N PHE A 73 -1.08 -7.19 15.67
CA PHE A 73 -1.14 -7.51 14.25
C PHE A 73 0.23 -7.98 13.74
N ILE A 74 1.28 -7.18 13.91
CA ILE A 74 2.68 -7.51 13.56
C ILE A 74 3.08 -8.88 14.11
N LYS A 75 2.86 -9.12 15.41
CA LYS A 75 3.22 -10.40 16.06
C LYS A 75 2.45 -11.62 15.55
N SER A 76 1.29 -11.42 14.90
CA SER A 76 0.49 -12.51 14.36
C SER A 76 0.91 -12.94 12.96
N GLU A 77 1.69 -12.10 12.27
CA GLU A 77 2.14 -12.31 10.90
C GLU A 77 3.43 -13.14 10.88
N LYS A 78 3.55 -14.07 9.93
CA LYS A 78 4.64 -15.07 9.93
C LYS A 78 5.89 -14.62 9.18
N ASN A 79 5.70 -13.87 8.10
CA ASN A 79 6.76 -13.55 7.12
C ASN A 79 6.96 -12.05 6.99
N ILE A 80 6.88 -11.31 8.10
CA ILE A 80 7.04 -9.86 8.09
C ILE A 80 8.52 -9.47 8.00
N THR A 81 8.82 -8.46 7.18
CA THR A 81 10.15 -7.82 7.17
C THR A 81 10.05 -6.47 7.89
N GLU A 82 10.92 -6.26 8.87
CA GLU A 82 11.06 -4.99 9.58
C GLU A 82 12.28 -4.25 9.04
N GLN A 83 12.12 -2.96 8.72
CA GLN A 83 13.22 -2.10 8.27
C GLN A 83 13.26 -0.84 9.13
N GLU A 84 14.46 -0.43 9.54
CA GLU A 84 14.71 0.76 10.37
C GLU A 84 15.48 1.87 9.62
N ASP A 85 15.91 1.63 8.38
CA ASP A 85 16.67 2.62 7.60
C ASP A 85 15.72 3.73 7.08
N ASP A 86 15.99 4.98 7.50
CA ASP A 86 15.19 6.19 7.22
C ASP A 86 13.74 6.21 7.75
N GLY A 87 13.40 5.27 8.65
CA GLY A 87 12.11 5.21 9.35
C GLY A 87 11.69 3.79 9.69
N TYR A 88 10.73 3.62 10.59
CA TYR A 88 10.17 2.31 10.90
C TYR A 88 9.18 1.90 9.82
N SER A 89 9.50 0.83 9.09
CA SER A 89 8.58 0.24 8.13
C SER A 89 8.42 -1.27 8.30
N TYR A 90 7.24 -1.74 7.90
CA TYR A 90 6.84 -3.14 7.95
C TYR A 90 6.35 -3.57 6.58
N ILE A 91 6.97 -4.61 6.02
CA ILE A 91 6.52 -5.25 4.79
C ILE A 91 5.77 -6.52 5.18
N PHE A 92 4.55 -6.66 4.67
CA PHE A 92 3.67 -7.81 4.86
C PHE A 92 3.47 -8.51 3.52
N PRO A 93 4.31 -9.51 3.18
CA PRO A 93 4.27 -10.24 1.91
C PRO A 93 2.94 -10.94 1.60
N GLU A 94 2.20 -11.37 2.64
CA GLU A 94 0.91 -12.04 2.47
C GLU A 94 -0.16 -11.10 1.90
N TYR A 95 -0.04 -9.79 2.13
CA TYR A 95 -1.01 -8.79 1.70
C TYR A 95 -0.46 -7.85 0.62
N ASN A 96 0.79 -8.03 0.21
CA ASN A 96 1.55 -7.08 -0.60
C ASN A 96 1.42 -5.64 -0.06
N LEU A 97 1.66 -5.47 1.24
CA LEU A 97 1.43 -4.24 1.99
C LEU A 97 2.74 -3.75 2.61
N VAL A 98 3.00 -2.45 2.51
CA VAL A 98 4.06 -1.77 3.25
C VAL A 98 3.43 -0.69 4.12
N LEU A 99 3.80 -0.68 5.40
CA LEU A 99 3.40 0.34 6.35
C LEU A 99 4.62 1.12 6.79
N TYR A 100 4.62 2.43 6.56
CA TYR A 100 5.56 3.35 7.18
C TYR A 100 4.88 3.96 8.39
N VAL A 101 5.48 3.80 9.57
CA VAL A 101 4.86 4.12 10.85
C VAL A 101 5.62 5.21 11.59
N ASP A 102 4.87 6.13 12.15
CA ASP A 102 5.34 7.05 13.17
C ASP A 102 4.75 6.63 14.52
N TYR A 103 5.58 6.02 15.36
CA TYR A 103 5.20 5.58 16.70
C TYR A 103 4.99 6.73 17.69
N ILE A 104 5.60 7.90 17.45
CA ILE A 104 5.45 9.08 18.31
C ILE A 104 4.07 9.68 18.08
N GLU A 105 3.72 9.96 16.82
CA GLU A 105 2.44 10.53 16.44
C GLU A 105 1.31 9.50 16.34
N GLN A 106 1.62 8.20 16.51
CA GLN A 106 0.69 7.09 16.30
C GLN A 106 -0.04 7.22 14.95
N ASN A 107 0.75 7.35 13.89
CA ASN A 107 0.28 7.63 12.54
C ASN A 107 0.90 6.67 11.53
N PHE A 108 0.11 6.19 10.57
CA PHE A 108 0.66 5.57 9.37
C PHE A 108 1.04 6.71 8.42
N MET A 109 2.33 7.00 8.35
CA MET A 109 2.88 8.03 7.45
C MET A 109 2.56 7.68 6.01
N GLN A 110 2.67 6.38 5.66
CA GLN A 110 2.27 5.86 4.37
C GLN A 110 1.72 4.44 4.52
N ILE A 111 0.61 4.19 3.83
CA ILE A 111 0.04 2.86 3.62
C ILE A 111 0.14 2.59 2.13
N LEU A 112 0.95 1.61 1.73
CA LEU A 112 1.23 1.29 0.34
C LEU A 112 0.87 -0.17 0.06
N ILE A 113 0.12 -0.41 -1.02
CA ILE A 113 -0.02 -1.75 -1.60
C ILE A 113 0.73 -1.83 -2.92
N TYR A 114 1.30 -3.00 -3.21
CA TYR A 114 2.12 -3.24 -4.41
C TYR A 114 1.69 -4.48 -5.18
N ASP A 115 1.89 -4.44 -6.50
CA ASP A 115 1.64 -5.58 -7.37
C ASP A 115 2.68 -6.70 -7.17
N ASP A 116 2.31 -7.95 -7.47
CA ASP A 116 3.20 -9.12 -7.32
C ASP A 116 4.51 -8.97 -8.10
N SER A 117 4.50 -8.21 -9.20
CA SER A 117 5.70 -7.89 -9.98
C SER A 117 6.78 -7.15 -9.20
N LEU A 118 6.45 -6.57 -8.03
CA LEU A 118 7.38 -5.86 -7.15
C LEU A 118 7.82 -6.68 -5.92
N LYS A 119 7.42 -7.94 -5.78
CA LYS A 119 7.81 -8.77 -4.62
C LYS A 119 9.32 -8.85 -4.43
N GLY A 120 10.07 -9.07 -5.51
CA GLY A 120 11.54 -9.14 -5.43
C GLY A 120 12.20 -7.82 -5.04
N LEU A 121 11.50 -6.68 -5.14
CA LEU A 121 12.00 -5.37 -4.70
C LEU A 121 11.73 -5.14 -3.21
N TYR A 122 10.54 -5.49 -2.73
CA TYR A 122 10.12 -5.22 -1.35
C TYR A 122 10.48 -6.33 -0.36
N GLU A 123 10.54 -7.58 -0.81
CA GLU A 123 10.68 -8.76 0.06
C GLU A 123 12.10 -9.38 0.03
N GLY A 124 13.05 -8.69 -0.64
CA GLY A 124 14.42 -9.15 -0.91
C GLY A 124 15.40 -9.02 0.24
#